data_AF-I0EM84-F1
#
_entry.id   AF-I0EM84-F1
#
_cell.length_a   1.000
_cell.length_b   1.000
_cell.length_c   1.000
_cell.angle_alpha   90.00
_cell.angle_beta   90.00
_cell.angle_gamma   90.00
#
_symmetry.space_group_name_H-M   'P 1'
#
loop_
_entity.id
_entity.type
_entity.pdbx_description
1 polymer ?
#
loop_
_entity_poly.entity_id
_entity_poly.type
_entity_poly.pdbx_seq_one_letter_code
_entity_poly.pdbx_strand_id
1 'polypeptide(L)'
;MSLDNTENNKPKIDYPCLWDYRVIMNTNDESWLQKLIETYQRPFKLELKNTSKTGKFYSFNVSIEVSSELERDEIFQKISNEKYVIQVL
;
A
#
# COMPACT_ATOMS: atom_id res chain seq x y z
N MET A 1 -33.45 -13.19 -26.88
CA MET A 1 -32.42 -12.14 -26.94
C MET A 1 -31.65 -12.22 -25.64
N SER A 2 -30.48 -12.84 -25.67
CA SER A 2 -29.57 -12.93 -24.52
C SER A 2 -28.72 -11.67 -24.52
N LEU A 3 -28.78 -10.88 -23.46
CA LEU A 3 -27.71 -9.93 -23.12
C LEU A 3 -27.33 -10.18 -21.66
N ASP A 4 -26.26 -10.92 -21.49
CA ASP A 4 -25.48 -11.09 -20.27
C ASP A 4 -25.08 -9.70 -19.72
N ASN A 5 -25.82 -9.18 -18.74
CA ASN A 5 -25.37 -8.03 -17.94
C ASN A 5 -24.71 -8.56 -16.67
N THR A 6 -23.50 -9.09 -16.81
CA THR A 6 -22.60 -9.30 -15.68
C THR A 6 -22.00 -7.94 -15.30
N GLU A 7 -22.81 -7.07 -14.69
CA GLU A 7 -22.30 -5.84 -14.08
C GLU A 7 -21.39 -6.25 -12.93
N ASN A 8 -20.09 -6.22 -13.21
CA ASN A 8 -19.01 -6.30 -12.23
C ASN A 8 -19.30 -5.27 -11.14
N ASN A 9 -19.91 -5.71 -10.03
CA ASN A 9 -20.14 -4.95 -8.81
C ASN A 9 -18.79 -4.69 -8.11
N LYS A 10 -17.90 -3.95 -8.75
CA LYS A 10 -16.73 -3.40 -8.06
C LYS A 10 -17.23 -2.35 -7.06
N PRO A 11 -16.80 -2.39 -5.79
CA PRO A 11 -17.19 -1.38 -4.82
C PRO A 11 -16.84 0.01 -5.35
N LYS A 12 -17.82 0.93 -5.33
CA LYS A 12 -17.57 2.34 -5.59
C LYS A 12 -16.77 2.89 -4.42
N ILE A 13 -15.48 3.10 -4.63
CA ILE A 13 -14.62 3.78 -3.67
C ILE A 13 -14.76 5.27 -3.92
N ASP A 14 -15.19 6.00 -2.90
CA ASP A 14 -15.22 7.46 -2.94
C ASP A 14 -13.79 7.97 -2.70
N TYR A 15 -13.29 8.83 -3.57
CA TYR A 15 -11.94 9.41 -3.43
C TYR A 15 -12.07 10.93 -3.23
N PRO A 16 -11.16 11.57 -2.46
CA PRO A 16 -10.01 10.98 -1.79
C PRO A 16 -10.39 10.15 -0.55
N CYS A 17 -9.66 9.07 -0.32
CA CYS A 17 -9.84 8.22 0.86
C CYS A 17 -8.49 7.84 1.46
N LEU A 18 -8.48 7.55 2.76
CA LEU A 18 -7.32 6.98 3.42
C LEU A 18 -7.18 5.51 3.01
N TRP A 19 -6.02 5.14 2.47
CA TRP A 19 -5.71 3.79 2.06
C TRP A 19 -4.58 3.22 2.92
N ASP A 20 -4.79 2.02 3.44
CA ASP A 20 -3.82 1.29 4.25
C ASP A 20 -3.12 0.22 3.39
N TYR A 21 -1.81 0.37 3.21
CA TYR A 21 -0.96 -0.66 2.63
C TYR A 21 -0.24 -1.41 3.74
N ARG A 22 -0.24 -2.73 3.64
CA ARG A 22 0.58 -3.57 4.50
C ARG A 22 1.80 -4.05 3.73
N VAL A 23 2.96 -3.54 4.11
CA VAL A 23 4.24 -3.81 3.47
C VAL A 23 5.02 -4.82 4.30
N ILE A 24 5.26 -5.99 3.74
CA ILE A 24 6.09 -7.03 4.33
C ILE A 24 7.50 -6.91 3.77
N MET A 25 8.46 -6.61 4.64
CA MET A 25 9.86 -6.37 4.29
C MET A 25 10.76 -7.38 4.99
N ASN A 26 11.92 -7.66 4.41
CA ASN A 26 12.96 -8.46 5.05
C ASN A 26 13.99 -7.61 5.84
N THR A 27 13.76 -6.31 5.92
CA THR A 27 14.58 -5.33 6.63
C THR A 27 13.72 -4.45 7.52
N ASN A 28 14.30 -3.97 8.62
CA ASN A 28 13.69 -2.95 9.47
C ASN A 28 13.96 -1.51 8.97
N ASP A 29 14.71 -1.35 7.88
CA ASP A 29 14.96 -0.02 7.32
C ASP A 29 13.73 0.47 6.56
N GLU A 30 12.93 1.31 7.22
CA GLU A 30 11.76 1.99 6.65
C GLU A 30 12.10 3.36 6.04
N SER A 31 13.37 3.78 6.11
CA SER A 31 13.85 5.10 5.67
C SER A 31 13.48 5.42 4.22
N TRP A 32 13.62 4.44 3.32
CA TRP A 32 13.26 4.60 1.91
C TRP A 32 11.76 4.67 1.71
N LEU A 33 10.98 3.90 2.49
CA LEU A 33 9.53 3.85 2.42
C LEU A 33 8.95 5.18 2.91
N GLN A 34 9.48 5.70 4.02
CA GLN A 34 9.13 7.01 4.53
C GLN A 34 9.40 8.10 3.48
N LYS A 35 10.61 8.14 2.90
CA LYS A 35 10.97 9.10 1.85
C LYS A 35 10.07 9.00 0.62
N LEU A 36 9.75 7.78 0.18
CA LEU A 36 8.87 7.53 -0.96
C LEU A 36 7.49 8.14 -0.70
N ILE A 37 6.92 7.91 0.48
CA ILE A 37 5.59 8.42 0.84
C ILE A 37 5.62 9.93 1.11
N GLU A 38 6.71 10.46 1.68
CA GLU A 38 6.94 11.90 1.84
C GLU A 38 6.96 12.66 0.52
N THR A 39 7.32 12.03 -0.61
CA THR A 39 7.28 12.67 -1.93
C THR A 39 5.89 13.15 -2.35
N TYR A 40 4.84 12.56 -1.78
CA TYR A 40 3.45 12.96 -2.04
C TYR A 40 3.04 14.19 -1.23
N GLN A 41 3.88 14.68 -0.31
CA GLN A 41 3.64 15.87 0.52
C GLN A 41 2.29 15.85 1.26
N ARG A 42 1.86 14.68 1.71
CA ARG A 42 0.58 14.43 2.38
C ARG A 42 0.80 13.84 3.77
N PRO A 43 -0.16 14.00 4.69
CA PRO A 43 -0.12 13.29 5.96
C PRO A 43 -0.21 11.78 5.69
N PHE A 44 0.77 11.04 6.20
CA PHE A 44 0.77 9.59 6.17
C PHE A 44 1.08 9.05 7.57
N LYS A 45 0.68 7.81 7.80
CA LYS A 45 0.96 7.07 9.01
C LYS A 45 1.80 5.85 8.66
N LEU A 46 2.99 5.75 9.23
CA LEU A 46 3.86 4.59 9.08
C LEU A 46 4.03 3.93 10.44
N GLU A 47 3.58 2.68 10.57
CA GLU A 47 3.67 1.91 11.82
C GLU A 47 4.17 0.49 11.57
N LEU A 48 5.21 0.08 12.29
CA LEU A 48 5.60 -1.33 12.36
C LEU A 48 4.54 -2.11 13.16
N LYS A 49 3.72 -2.92 12.48
CA LYS A 49 2.64 -3.70 13.10
C LYS A 49 3.14 -5.01 13.70
N ASN A 50 4.02 -5.71 13.02
CA ASN A 50 4.44 -7.04 13.45
C ASN A 50 5.85 -7.35 12.99
N THR A 51 6.58 -8.05 13.85
CA THR A 51 7.91 -8.55 13.54
C THR A 51 7.91 -10.05 13.73
N SER A 52 8.43 -10.78 12.74
CA SER A 52 8.51 -12.22 12.82
C SER A 52 9.33 -12.64 14.04
N LYS A 53 8.95 -13.74 14.70
CA LYS A 53 9.65 -14.27 15.89
C LYS A 53 11.15 -14.53 15.67
N THR A 54 11.54 -14.73 14.42
CA THR A 54 12.93 -14.96 14.00
C THR A 54 13.66 -13.70 13.53
N GLY A 55 13.00 -12.53 13.52
CA GLY A 55 13.54 -11.26 13.03
C GLY A 55 13.73 -11.18 11.52
N LYS A 56 13.20 -12.15 10.75
CA LYS A 56 13.41 -12.22 9.30
C LYS A 56 12.48 -11.34 8.47
N PHE A 57 11.29 -11.04 8.98
CA PHE A 57 10.31 -10.20 8.28
C PHE A 57 9.66 -9.19 9.21
N TYR A 58 9.46 -8.00 8.68
CA TYR A 58 8.89 -6.83 9.32
C TYR A 58 7.65 -6.41 8.54
N SER A 59 6.53 -6.29 9.24
CA SER A 59 5.24 -5.91 8.67
C SER A 59 4.95 -4.47 9.04
N PHE A 60 5.06 -3.58 8.07
CA PHE A 60 4.76 -2.17 8.19
C PHE A 60 3.35 -1.88 7.66
N ASN A 61 2.67 -0.93 8.29
CA ASN A 61 1.39 -0.40 7.84
C ASN A 61 1.59 1.05 7.43
N VAL A 62 1.29 1.34 6.17
CA VAL A 62 1.37 2.67 5.57
C VAL A 62 -0.06 3.13 5.31
N SER A 63 -0.54 4.12 6.06
CA SER A 63 -1.83 4.77 5.79
C SER A 63 -1.57 6.10 5.09
N ILE A 64 -2.06 6.29 3.87
CA ILE A 64 -1.93 7.56 3.14
C ILE A 64 -3.23 7.88 2.40
N GLU A 65 -3.57 9.17 2.29
CA GLU A 65 -4.70 9.62 1.49
C GLU A 65 -4.40 9.53 0.00
N VAL A 66 -5.18 8.73 -0.70
CA VAL A 66 -5.13 8.56 -2.16
C VAL A 66 -6.31 9.26 -2.81
N SER A 67 -6.04 9.99 -3.89
CA SER A 67 -7.04 10.77 -4.63
C SER A 67 -7.70 9.98 -5.76
N SER A 68 -7.18 8.80 -6.12
CA SER A 68 -7.70 7.99 -7.23
C SER A 68 -7.20 6.55 -7.16
N GLU A 69 -7.89 5.66 -7.89
CA GLU A 69 -7.45 4.27 -8.08
C GLU A 69 -6.05 4.18 -8.71
N LEU A 70 -5.76 5.08 -9.66
CA LEU A 70 -4.44 5.13 -10.31
C LEU A 70 -3.35 5.45 -9.29
N GLU A 71 -3.57 6.44 -8.43
CA GLU A 71 -2.59 6.88 -7.43
C GLU A 71 -2.28 5.77 -6.43
N ARG A 72 -3.31 5.04 -5.97
CA ARG A 72 -3.07 3.88 -5.08
C ARG A 72 -2.29 2.76 -5.76
N ASP A 73 -2.56 2.49 -7.03
CA ASP A 73 -1.88 1.43 -7.78
C ASP A 73 -0.41 1.84 -8.02
N GLU A 74 -0.17 3.11 -8.39
CA GLU A 74 1.18 3.65 -8.51
C GLU A 74 1.97 3.55 -7.20
N ILE A 75 1.37 3.89 -6.06
CA ILE A 75 2.01 3.76 -4.74
C ILE A 75 2.31 2.28 -4.46
N PHE A 76 1.34 1.40 -4.66
CA PHE A 76 1.50 -0.05 -4.47
C PHE A 76 2.67 -0.60 -5.32
N GLN A 77 2.70 -0.25 -6.61
CA GLN A 77 3.75 -0.68 -7.54
C GLN A 77 5.12 -0.14 -7.14
N LYS A 78 5.22 1.15 -6.79
CA LYS A 78 6.48 1.75 -6.34
C LYS A 78 7.03 1.05 -5.09
N ILE A 79 6.18 0.76 -4.11
CA ILE A 79 6.57 0.01 -2.92
C ILE A 79 6.97 -1.42 -3.31
N SER A 80 6.13 -2.12 -4.10
CA SER A 80 6.37 -3.52 -4.45
C SER A 80 7.61 -3.73 -5.34
N ASN A 81 8.09 -2.71 -6.03
CA ASN A 81 9.28 -2.76 -6.88
C ASN A 81 10.59 -2.63 -6.08
N GLU A 82 10.50 -2.32 -4.78
CA GLU A 82 11.68 -2.17 -3.93
C GLU A 82 12.26 -3.51 -3.52
N LYS A 83 13.58 -3.65 -3.64
CA LYS A 83 14.29 -4.93 -3.46
C LYS A 83 14.19 -5.56 -2.06
N TYR A 84 13.82 -4.76 -1.07
CA TYR A 84 13.65 -5.22 0.32
C TYR A 84 12.20 -5.58 0.65
N VAL A 85 11.26 -5.27 -0.25
CA VAL A 85 9.85 -5.61 -0.12
C VAL A 85 9.64 -7.02 -0.63
N ILE A 86 9.07 -7.85 0.23
CA ILE A 86 8.71 -9.22 -0.08
C ILE A 86 7.29 -9.25 -0.65
N GLN A 87 6.39 -8.47 -0.05
CA GLN A 87 4.99 -8.43 -0.44
C GLN A 87 4.34 -7.13 0.02
N VAL A 88 3.42 -6.59 -0.79
CA VAL A 88 2.50 -5.51 -0.41
C VAL A 88 1.07 -6.08 -0.45
N LEU A 89 0.26 -5.69 0.54
CA LEU A 89 -1.10 -6.16 0.79
C LEU A 89 -2.04 -4.96 0.94
#